data_AF-A0A382FVR8-F1
#
_entry.id   AF-A0A382FVR8-F1
#
_cell.length_a   1.000
_cell.length_b   1.000
_cell.length_c   1.000
_cell.angle_alpha   90.00
_cell.angle_beta   90.00
_cell.angle_gamma   90.00
#
_symmetry.space_group_name_H-M   'P 1'
#
loop_
_entity.id
_entity.type
_entity.pdbx_description
1 polymer ?
#
loop_
_entity_poly.entity_id
_entity_poly.type
_entity_poly.pdbx_seq_one_letter_code
_entity_poly.pdbx_strand_id
1 'polypeptide(L)'
;MTKAASIALPLACLAAPGQAADLPPRSAQFSQRVEQLKAHIERVDQRAEQLRAPEFPTGKDWFNSPPLTFDKQLAGKITVLDFWTYCCINCIHILP
;
A
#
# COMPACT_ATOMS: atom_id res chain seq x y z
N MET A 1 -20.85 -46.10 -38.86
CA MET A 1 -21.78 -45.18 -38.17
C MET A 1 -21.15 -44.77 -36.86
N THR A 2 -20.95 -43.47 -36.75
CA THR A 2 -20.12 -42.73 -35.80
C THR A 2 -20.81 -42.57 -34.46
N LYS A 3 -20.07 -42.65 -33.35
CA LYS A 3 -20.16 -41.63 -32.28
C LYS A 3 -18.98 -41.77 -31.30
N ALA A 4 -18.00 -40.88 -31.46
CA ALA A 4 -17.09 -40.52 -30.39
C ALA A 4 -17.83 -39.59 -29.43
N ALA A 5 -17.78 -39.88 -28.14
CA ALA A 5 -18.29 -39.00 -27.10
C ALA A 5 -17.20 -37.98 -26.73
N SER A 6 -17.32 -36.74 -27.22
CA SER A 6 -16.50 -35.63 -26.75
C SER A 6 -17.01 -35.19 -25.38
N ILE A 7 -16.24 -35.47 -24.34
CA ILE A 7 -16.40 -34.85 -23.02
C ILE A 7 -15.71 -33.50 -23.11
N ALA A 8 -16.48 -32.44 -23.31
CA ALA A 8 -15.99 -31.08 -23.14
C ALA A 8 -15.94 -30.78 -21.63
N LEU A 9 -14.75 -30.78 -21.04
CA LEU A 9 -14.55 -30.13 -19.74
C LEU A 9 -14.77 -28.62 -19.95
N PRO A 10 -15.64 -27.95 -19.18
CA PRO A 10 -15.76 -26.51 -19.27
C PRO A 10 -14.43 -25.89 -18.80
N LEU A 11 -13.75 -25.25 -19.75
CA LEU A 11 -12.52 -24.48 -19.56
C LEU A 11 -12.81 -23.15 -18.85
N ALA A 12 -13.49 -23.20 -17.70
CA ALA A 12 -13.98 -22.03 -16.99
C ALA A 12 -13.79 -22.16 -15.48
N CYS A 13 -12.53 -22.29 -15.05
CA CYS A 13 -12.13 -21.97 -13.68
C CYS A 13 -10.66 -21.49 -13.68
N LEU A 14 -10.31 -20.56 -14.57
CA LEU A 14 -9.22 -19.65 -14.29
C LEU A 14 -9.82 -18.55 -13.42
N ALA A 15 -9.71 -18.71 -12.10
CA ALA A 15 -9.97 -17.59 -11.19
C ALA A 15 -9.05 -16.45 -11.62
N ALA A 16 -9.63 -15.33 -12.03
CA ALA A 16 -8.89 -14.12 -12.32
C ALA A 16 -8.01 -13.78 -11.10
N PRO A 17 -6.83 -13.15 -11.31
CA PRO A 17 -6.04 -12.63 -10.20
C PRO A 17 -6.94 -11.75 -9.35
N GLY A 18 -7.21 -12.15 -8.11
CA GLY A 18 -8.20 -11.53 -7.25
C GLY A 18 -7.92 -10.04 -7.12
N GLN A 19 -8.75 -9.22 -7.75
CA GLN A 19 -8.65 -7.78 -7.65
C GLN A 19 -9.21 -7.39 -6.29
N ALA A 20 -8.75 -6.27 -5.74
CA ALA A 20 -9.26 -5.78 -4.46
C ALA A 20 -10.80 -5.59 -4.45
N ALA A 21 -11.39 -5.46 -5.65
CA ALA A 21 -12.84 -5.39 -5.87
C ALA A 21 -13.58 -6.72 -5.66
N ASP A 22 -12.89 -7.87 -5.73
CA ASP A 22 -13.49 -9.21 -5.65
C ASP A 22 -13.55 -9.77 -4.22
N LEU A 23 -12.94 -9.08 -3.25
CA LEU A 23 -12.92 -9.51 -1.85
C LEU A 23 -14.25 -9.19 -1.16
N PRO A 24 -14.82 -10.11 -0.35
CA PRO A 24 -16.05 -9.85 0.39
C PRO A 24 -15.83 -8.68 1.37
N PRO A 25 -16.82 -7.79 1.52
CA PRO A 25 -16.68 -6.63 2.38
C PRO A 25 -16.52 -7.06 3.85
N ARG A 26 -15.47 -6.55 4.53
CA ARG A 26 -15.24 -6.82 5.96
C ARG A 26 -16.35 -6.26 6.87
N SER A 27 -17.15 -5.32 6.37
CA SER A 27 -18.31 -4.74 7.07
C SER A 27 -19.32 -4.15 6.07
N ALA A 28 -20.57 -3.93 6.49
CA ALA A 28 -21.59 -3.26 5.67
C ALA A 28 -21.19 -1.85 5.22
N GLN A 29 -20.28 -1.20 5.94
CA GLN A 29 -19.78 0.14 5.63
C GLN A 29 -18.55 0.13 4.70
N PHE A 30 -18.01 -1.04 4.35
CA PHE A 30 -16.74 -1.15 3.65
C PHE A 30 -16.70 -0.32 2.36
N SER A 31 -17.71 -0.44 1.49
CA SER A 31 -17.77 0.31 0.23
C SER A 31 -17.79 1.83 0.45
N GLN A 32 -18.54 2.30 1.45
CA GLN A 32 -18.60 3.72 1.79
C GLN A 32 -17.24 4.23 2.30
N ARG A 33 -16.55 3.46 3.15
CA ARG A 33 -15.23 3.83 3.68
C ARG A 33 -14.16 3.85 2.59
N VAL A 34 -14.23 2.91 1.64
CA VAL A 34 -13.34 2.91 0.46
C VAL A 34 -13.59 4.16 -0.37
N GLU A 35 -14.84 4.55 -0.60
CA GLU A 35 -15.16 5.76 -1.35
C GLU A 35 -14.68 7.02 -0.64
N GLN A 36 -14.88 7.11 0.68
CA GLN A 36 -14.36 8.21 1.50
C GLN A 36 -12.82 8.28 1.46
N LEU A 37 -12.14 7.13 1.50
CA LEU A 37 -10.68 7.06 1.41
C LEU A 37 -10.18 7.51 0.03
N LYS A 38 -10.80 7.05 -1.06
CA LYS A 38 -10.47 7.48 -2.43
C LYS A 38 -10.60 8.99 -2.58
N ALA A 39 -11.75 9.53 -2.19
CA ALA A 39 -12.00 10.97 -2.24
C ALA A 39 -11.00 11.77 -1.37
N HIS A 40 -10.55 11.21 -0.25
CA HIS A 40 -9.50 11.83 0.57
C HIS A 40 -8.14 11.81 -0.13
N ILE A 41 -7.74 10.66 -0.69
CA ILE A 41 -6.47 10.52 -1.42
C ILE A 41 -6.42 11.50 -2.59
N GLU A 42 -7.48 11.60 -3.39
CA GLU A 42 -7.57 12.56 -4.50
C GLU A 42 -7.37 14.01 -4.03
N ARG A 43 -7.97 14.41 -2.91
CA ARG A 43 -7.78 15.76 -2.33
C ARG A 43 -6.35 16.00 -1.86
N VAL A 44 -5.69 14.98 -1.32
CA VAL A 44 -4.29 15.08 -0.89
C VAL A 44 -3.37 15.16 -2.11
N ASP A 45 -3.63 14.36 -3.15
CA ASP A 45 -2.84 14.30 -4.37
C ASP A 45 -2.87 15.62 -5.15
N GLN A 46 -4.02 16.29 -5.20
CA GLN A 46 -4.15 17.66 -5.75
C GLN A 46 -3.24 18.70 -5.05
N ARG A 47 -2.76 18.39 -3.85
CA ARG A 47 -1.87 19.24 -3.04
C ARG A 47 -0.47 18.62 -2.87
N ALA A 48 -0.13 17.59 -3.65
CA ALA A 48 1.09 16.82 -3.48
C ALA A 48 2.36 17.69 -3.48
N GLU A 49 2.43 18.71 -4.35
CA GLU A 49 3.60 19.61 -4.39
C GLU A 49 3.78 20.42 -3.10
N GLN A 50 2.69 20.81 -2.45
CA GLN A 50 2.72 21.56 -1.18
C GLN A 50 2.99 20.65 0.03
N LEU A 51 2.70 19.36 -0.12
CA LEU A 51 2.84 18.33 0.92
C LEU A 51 4.07 17.45 0.71
N ARG A 52 4.93 17.80 -0.25
CA ARG A 52 6.16 17.08 -0.53
C ARG A 52 7.04 17.09 0.72
N ALA A 53 7.46 15.90 1.16
CA ALA A 53 8.37 15.77 2.29
C ALA A 53 9.70 16.50 1.99
N PRO A 54 10.25 17.27 2.93
CA PRO A 54 11.58 17.83 2.78
C PRO A 54 12.63 16.72 2.80
N GLU A 55 13.79 16.97 2.16
CA GLU A 55 14.90 16.04 2.19
C GLU A 55 15.52 15.94 3.59
N PHE A 56 16.14 14.80 3.90
CA PHE A 56 16.82 14.59 5.17
C PHE A 56 17.99 15.58 5.34
N PRO A 57 18.20 16.15 6.54
CA PRO A 57 19.34 17.02 6.81
C PRO A 57 20.68 16.33 6.58
N THR A 58 21.64 17.06 6.01
CA THR A 58 23.00 16.56 5.80
C THR A 58 23.77 16.41 7.13
N GLY A 59 24.72 15.47 7.17
CA GLY A 59 25.65 15.32 8.30
C GLY A 59 25.03 14.71 9.57
N LYS A 60 23.91 13.99 9.42
CA LYS A 60 23.32 13.19 10.49
C LYS A 60 23.86 11.77 10.47
N ASP A 61 23.90 11.15 11.64
CA ASP A 61 24.25 9.75 11.78
C ASP A 61 23.08 8.87 11.31
N TRP A 62 23.43 7.82 10.57
CA TRP A 62 22.49 6.81 10.11
C TRP A 62 22.85 5.47 10.74
N PHE A 63 21.82 4.76 11.18
CA PHE A 63 21.94 3.41 11.71
C PHE A 63 21.29 2.43 10.73
N ASN A 64 21.82 1.20 10.66
CA ASN A 64 21.33 0.10 9.81
C ASN A 64 21.38 0.35 8.29
N SER A 65 21.88 1.50 7.84
CA SER A 65 22.07 1.82 6.42
C SER A 65 23.00 3.03 6.25
N PRO A 66 23.60 3.22 5.06
CA PRO A 66 24.08 4.53 4.63
C PRO A 66 22.93 5.54 4.46
N PRO A 67 23.21 6.86 4.36
CA PRO A 67 22.20 7.88 4.13
C PRO A 67 21.30 7.60 2.92
N LEU A 68 19.99 7.76 3.10
CA LEU A 68 18.96 7.60 2.07
C LEU A 68 18.42 8.96 1.62
N THR A 69 17.95 9.04 0.37
CA THR A 69 17.28 10.23 -0.18
C THR A 69 15.93 9.89 -0.82
N PHE A 70 15.01 10.85 -0.82
CA PHE A 70 13.66 10.66 -1.39
C PHE A 70 13.69 10.52 -2.92
N ASP A 71 14.59 11.23 -3.59
CA ASP A 71 14.71 11.28 -5.04
C ASP A 71 15.39 10.04 -5.67
N LYS A 72 16.09 9.23 -4.86
CA LYS A 72 16.85 8.06 -5.33
C LYS A 72 16.35 6.77 -4.68
N GLN A 73 16.91 6.39 -3.52
CA GLN A 73 16.71 5.05 -2.97
C GLN A 73 15.27 4.78 -2.54
N LEU A 74 14.53 5.84 -2.21
CA LEU A 74 13.14 5.78 -1.76
C LEU A 74 12.13 6.12 -2.88
N ALA A 75 12.60 6.52 -4.06
CA ALA A 75 11.72 6.84 -5.19
C ALA A 75 10.86 5.63 -5.59
N GLY A 76 9.56 5.86 -5.79
CA GLY A 76 8.59 4.82 -6.15
C GLY A 76 8.22 3.85 -5.03
N LYS A 77 8.67 4.09 -3.78
CA LYS A 77 8.33 3.26 -2.61
C LYS A 77 7.36 4.00 -1.70
N ILE A 78 6.42 3.26 -1.12
CA ILE A 78 5.66 3.75 0.02
C ILE A 78 6.62 3.80 1.21
N THR A 79 6.91 5.01 1.67
CA THR A 79 7.84 5.26 2.78
C THR A 79 7.04 5.74 3.99
N VAL A 80 7.24 5.08 5.13
CA VAL A 80 6.67 5.49 6.41
C VAL A 80 7.77 6.10 7.26
N LEU A 81 7.59 7.36 7.67
CA LEU A 81 8.48 8.03 8.61
C LEU A 81 7.90 7.90 10.01
N ASP A 82 8.62 7.23 10.88
CA ASP A 82 8.27 7.10 12.31
C ASP A 82 9.16 8.03 13.13
N PHE A 83 8.55 9.04 13.75
CA PHE A 83 9.23 9.99 14.63
C PHE A 83 9.15 9.48 16.07
N TRP A 84 10.26 8.93 16.57
CA TRP A 84 10.33 8.32 17.89
C TRP A 84 11.55 8.80 18.68
N THR A 85 11.55 8.49 19.97
CA THR A 85 12.71 8.62 20.85
C THR A 85 12.76 7.44 21.82
N TYR A 86 13.97 7.02 22.21
CA TYR A 86 14.20 5.76 22.91
C TYR A 86 13.53 5.67 24.29
N CYS A 87 13.29 6.79 24.96
CA CYS A 87 12.69 6.82 26.29
C CYS A 87 11.17 6.99 26.29
N CYS A 88 10.53 7.12 25.12
CA CYS A 88 9.09 7.33 25.03
C CYS A 88 8.33 6.01 25.15
N ILE A 89 7.59 5.83 26.26
CA ILE A 89 6.78 4.63 26.48
C ILE A 89 5.73 4.41 25.38
N ASN A 90 5.17 5.49 24.82
CA ASN A 90 4.22 5.40 23.72
C ASN A 90 4.88 4.90 22.43
N CYS A 91 6.13 5.28 22.16
CA CYS A 91 6.87 4.80 20.98
C CYS A 91 7.27 3.33 21.14
N ILE A 92 7.70 2.93 22.34
CA ILE A 92 8.08 1.54 22.63
C ILE A 92 6.91 0.60 22.40
N HIS A 93 5.69 0.99 22.76
CA HIS A 93 4.48 0.17 22.54
C HIS A 93 4.07 0.00 21.07
N ILE A 94 4.64 0.78 20.14
CA ILE A 94 4.40 0.63 18.70
C ILE A 94 5.33 -0.43 18.11
N LEU A 95 6.49 -0.68 18.73
CA LEU A 95 7.40 -1.75 18.34
C LEU A 95 6.84 -3.11 18.83
N PRO A 96 6.72 -4.12 17.96
CA PRO A 96 6.12 -5.41 18.29
C PRO A 96 6.97 -6.27 19.22
#